data_AF-A0A4Q3UM70-F1
#
_entry.id   AF-A0A4Q3UM70-F1
#
_cell.length_a   1.000
_cell.length_b   1.000
_cell.length_c   1.000
_cell.angle_alpha   90.00
_cell.angle_beta   90.00
_cell.angle_gamma   90.00
#
_symmetry.space_group_name_H-M   'P 1'
#
loop_
_entity.id
_entity.type
_entity.pdbx_description
1 polymer ?
#
loop_
_entity_poly.entity_id
_entity_poly.type
_entity_poly.pdbx_seq_one_letter_code
_entity_poly.pdbx_strand_id
1 'polypeptide(L)'
;MTKEVWVCSNNSTHRFDSQAAEQHSYFCPDCPFGEGILILVPNGGGSGGGGEPPHQEDLGLCIMLLDCSGSMNEPAFGDHPLSKKDLIAKSVAAGIFSLSGNPQREFAYVLILGFDHTVDTLLPYTSIEEIVVQYKEPVGLEQSLKEKMARKNGTTDINGALQLAFKFTQQFINSEISALGIYKPRIQSVIDDNMINHQVPNVRVLLFSDGVHFLGEENDNSLQQSPFKSLQYNHKVFDLLMSAYYGKNNEPGYHQLKSLVSKCPRHPTEPQFFLFDAPTKVANLKGLFRMASGASGFCPVCLDEANSLTKEG
;
A
#
# COMPACT_ATOMS: atom_id res chain seq x y z
N MET A 1 26.11 10.80 15.91
CA MET A 1 24.94 10.51 15.06
C MET A 1 25.38 9.52 14.02
N THR A 2 24.87 8.30 14.05
CA THR A 2 25.09 7.30 12.99
C THR A 2 24.40 7.81 11.73
N LYS A 3 25.12 7.90 10.62
CA LYS A 3 24.56 8.33 9.33
C LYS A 3 23.59 7.24 8.86
N GLU A 4 22.35 7.60 8.57
CA GLU A 4 21.38 6.69 7.94
C GLU A 4 21.87 6.27 6.55
N VAL A 5 21.65 5.02 6.19
CA VAL A 5 22.06 4.47 4.88
C VAL A 5 20.84 3.84 4.21
N TRP A 6 20.55 4.33 3.01
CA TRP A 6 19.48 3.85 2.15
C TRP A 6 20.07 2.91 1.09
N VAL A 7 19.47 1.73 0.95
CA VAL A 7 19.97 0.65 0.08
C VAL A 7 18.90 0.29 -0.94
N CYS A 8 19.27 0.14 -2.20
CA CYS A 8 18.33 -0.26 -3.25
C CYS A 8 17.81 -1.68 -3.02
N SER A 9 16.50 -1.88 -3.22
CA SER A 9 15.84 -3.18 -3.16
C SER A 9 16.47 -4.20 -4.11
N ASN A 10 16.92 -3.77 -5.30
CA ASN A 10 17.42 -4.67 -6.35
C ASN A 10 18.92 -4.88 -6.30
N ASN A 11 19.66 -3.96 -5.69
CA ASN A 11 21.11 -4.04 -5.65
C ASN A 11 21.67 -3.43 -4.37
N SER A 12 22.16 -4.29 -3.47
CA SER A 12 22.70 -3.89 -2.18
C SER A 12 24.01 -3.08 -2.24
N THR A 13 24.62 -2.97 -3.43
CA THR A 13 25.77 -2.09 -3.66
C THR A 13 25.37 -0.64 -3.91
N HIS A 14 24.14 -0.38 -4.35
CA HIS A 14 23.62 0.97 -4.55
C HIS A 14 23.20 1.54 -3.19
N ARG A 15 23.98 2.50 -2.68
CA ARG A 15 23.86 3.03 -1.32
C ARG A 15 23.85 4.56 -1.34
N PHE A 16 22.90 5.13 -0.62
CA PHE A 16 22.64 6.57 -0.59
C PHE A 16 22.53 7.05 0.86
N ASP A 17 22.81 8.32 1.10
CA ASP A 17 22.42 8.96 2.35
C ASP A 17 21.01 9.54 2.27
N SER A 18 20.47 10.01 3.40
CA SER A 18 19.09 10.50 3.47
C SER A 18 18.83 11.67 2.51
N GLN A 19 19.80 12.56 2.32
CA GLN A 19 19.64 13.68 1.38
C GLN A 19 19.51 13.19 -0.07
N ALA A 20 20.39 12.28 -0.49
CA ALA A 20 20.33 11.71 -1.84
C ALA A 20 19.06 10.86 -2.03
N ALA A 21 18.65 10.08 -1.02
CA ALA A 21 17.43 9.28 -1.09
C ALA A 21 16.17 10.16 -1.24
N GLU A 22 16.06 11.23 -0.46
CA GLU A 22 14.95 12.18 -0.56
C GLU A 22 14.89 12.91 -1.91
N GLN A 23 16.05 13.30 -2.45
CA GLN A 23 16.14 13.97 -3.76
C GLN A 23 15.62 13.11 -4.91
N HIS A 24 15.69 11.78 -4.78
CA HIS A 24 15.20 10.83 -5.77
C HIS A 24 13.86 10.19 -5.39
N SER A 25 13.08 10.82 -4.49
CA SER A 25 11.79 10.29 -4.02
C SER A 25 11.87 8.84 -3.54
N TYR A 26 13.00 8.46 -2.94
CA TYR A 26 13.31 7.10 -2.48
C TYR A 26 13.32 6.04 -3.59
N PHE A 27 13.55 6.44 -4.85
CA PHE A 27 13.91 5.53 -5.93
C PHE A 27 15.41 5.51 -6.14
N CYS A 28 15.94 4.35 -6.52
CA CYS A 28 17.34 4.19 -6.86
C CYS A 28 17.63 4.84 -8.22
N PRO A 29 18.47 5.89 -8.29
CA PRO A 29 18.82 6.56 -9.56
C PRO A 29 19.66 5.67 -10.49
N ASP A 30 20.28 4.61 -9.97
CA ASP A 30 21.12 3.68 -10.73
C ASP A 30 20.33 2.49 -11.30
N CYS A 31 19.02 2.42 -11.07
CA CYS A 31 18.12 1.42 -11.65
C CYS A 31 17.15 2.09 -12.62
N PRO A 32 16.58 1.34 -13.60
CA PRO A 32 15.43 1.83 -14.34
C PRO A 32 14.31 2.27 -13.38
N PHE A 33 13.56 3.30 -13.79
CA PHE A 33 12.54 3.90 -12.94
C PHE A 33 11.53 2.86 -12.44
N GLY A 34 11.22 2.92 -11.14
CA GLY A 34 10.29 1.99 -10.48
C GLY A 34 10.83 0.58 -10.26
N GLU A 35 12.09 0.30 -10.61
CA GLU A 35 12.68 -1.02 -10.33
C GLU A 35 13.37 -1.07 -8.98
N GLY A 36 14.08 -0.02 -8.57
CA GLY A 36 14.77 0.03 -7.28
C GLY A 36 14.08 0.97 -6.31
N ILE A 37 13.48 0.45 -5.24
CA ILE A 37 13.01 1.24 -4.10
C ILE A 37 14.13 1.29 -3.05
N LEU A 38 14.40 2.48 -2.51
CA LEU A 38 15.38 2.65 -1.45
C LEU A 38 14.78 2.29 -0.09
N ILE A 39 15.48 1.43 0.63
CA ILE A 39 15.11 0.92 1.94
C ILE A 39 16.14 1.40 2.97
N LEU A 40 15.65 1.97 4.06
CA LEU A 40 16.51 2.35 5.17
C LEU A 40 17.05 1.09 5.85
N VAL A 41 18.36 0.94 5.91
CA VAL A 41 19.00 -0.16 6.63
C VAL A 41 19.60 0.40 7.92
N PRO A 42 19.22 -0.11 9.10
CA PRO A 42 19.80 0.33 10.36
C PRO A 42 21.32 0.09 10.33
N ASN A 43 22.08 1.13 10.65
CA ASN A 43 23.54 1.07 10.63
C ASN A 43 24.03 0.28 11.86
N GLY A 44 23.89 -1.04 11.81
CA GLY A 44 24.29 -2.00 12.85
C GLY A 44 25.12 -3.19 12.34
N GLY A 45 25.30 -3.32 11.02
CA GLY A 45 26.15 -4.33 10.41
C GLY A 45 27.41 -3.70 9.81
N GLY A 46 28.28 -3.17 10.66
CA GLY A 46 29.62 -2.75 10.24
C GLY A 46 30.33 -3.94 9.59
N SER A 47 30.71 -3.78 8.33
CA SER A 47 31.70 -4.63 7.66
C SER A 47 32.94 -4.75 8.55
N GLY A 48 33.07 -5.87 9.28
CA GLY A 48 34.17 -6.06 10.23
C GLY A 48 34.15 -7.37 11.03
N GLY A 49 33.05 -8.11 11.07
CA GLY A 49 33.01 -9.46 11.63
C GLY A 49 31.95 -10.28 10.92
N GLY A 50 32.26 -11.53 10.59
CA GLY A 50 31.38 -12.47 9.88
C GLY A 50 30.17 -12.92 10.71
N GLY A 51 29.35 -11.98 11.18
CA GLY A 51 28.02 -12.24 11.69
C GLY A 51 27.05 -12.35 10.53
N GLU A 52 26.27 -13.44 10.50
CA GLU A 52 25.18 -13.62 9.54
C GLU A 52 24.23 -12.40 9.61
N PRO A 53 23.68 -11.96 8.46
CA PRO A 53 22.67 -10.91 8.45
C PRO A 53 21.51 -11.32 9.37
N PRO A 54 20.92 -10.38 10.13
CA PRO A 54 19.83 -10.70 11.04
C PRO A 54 18.69 -11.35 10.25
N HIS A 55 18.36 -12.60 10.60
CA HIS A 55 17.22 -13.32 10.05
C HIS A 55 15.92 -12.63 10.50
N GLN A 56 15.15 -12.10 9.55
CA GLN A 56 13.84 -11.50 9.83
C GLN A 56 12.73 -12.47 9.42
N GLU A 57 12.08 -13.09 10.39
CA GLU A 57 10.94 -13.98 10.13
C GLU A 57 9.61 -13.23 10.28
N ASP A 58 8.58 -13.73 9.59
CA ASP A 58 7.19 -13.28 9.73
C ASP A 58 6.90 -11.81 9.38
N LEU A 59 7.54 -11.29 8.33
CA LEU A 59 7.28 -9.93 7.84
C LEU A 59 5.93 -9.80 7.11
N GLY A 60 5.16 -8.76 7.42
CA GLY A 60 3.97 -8.34 6.68
C GLY A 60 4.22 -7.07 5.88
N LEU A 61 3.57 -6.93 4.72
CA LEU A 61 3.70 -5.75 3.86
C LEU A 61 2.34 -5.17 3.48
N CYS A 62 2.23 -3.86 3.55
CA CYS A 62 1.17 -3.09 2.93
C CYS A 62 1.73 -2.10 1.93
N ILE A 63 1.22 -2.12 0.71
CA ILE A 63 1.47 -1.07 -0.27
C ILE A 63 0.18 -0.28 -0.46
N MET A 64 0.26 1.03 -0.29
CA MET A 64 -0.87 1.93 -0.53
C MET A 64 -0.55 2.80 -1.73
N LEU A 65 -1.41 2.75 -2.73
CA LEU A 65 -1.36 3.59 -3.92
C LEU A 65 -2.37 4.71 -3.74
N LEU A 66 -1.89 5.93 -3.55
CA LEU A 66 -2.72 7.11 -3.35
C LEU A 66 -2.77 7.93 -4.62
N ASP A 67 -3.95 8.06 -5.21
CA ASP A 67 -4.16 8.95 -6.35
C ASP A 67 -4.01 10.41 -5.91
N CYS A 68 -3.06 11.06 -6.55
CA CYS A 68 -2.69 12.45 -6.33
C CYS A 68 -3.01 13.33 -7.55
N SER A 69 -3.79 12.84 -8.51
CA SER A 69 -4.19 13.58 -9.71
C SER A 69 -5.05 14.80 -9.39
N GLY A 70 -5.30 15.64 -10.41
CA GLY A 70 -6.07 16.87 -10.25
C GLY A 70 -7.50 16.69 -9.75
N SER A 71 -8.20 15.63 -10.20
CA SER A 71 -9.58 15.32 -9.80
C SER A 71 -9.70 14.98 -8.31
N MET A 72 -8.59 14.61 -7.68
CA MET A 72 -8.55 14.28 -6.26
C MET A 72 -8.59 15.53 -5.36
N ASN A 73 -8.40 16.74 -5.90
CA ASN A 73 -8.60 17.99 -5.15
C ASN A 73 -10.07 18.38 -5.01
N GLU A 74 -10.96 17.76 -5.80
CA GLU A 74 -12.39 17.99 -5.68
C GLU A 74 -12.91 17.59 -4.29
N PRO A 75 -14.02 18.18 -3.83
CA PRO A 75 -14.70 17.73 -2.63
C PRO A 75 -14.92 16.23 -2.60
N ALA A 76 -14.68 15.60 -1.45
CA ALA A 76 -14.90 14.16 -1.29
C ALA A 76 -16.37 13.77 -1.44
N PHE A 77 -17.29 14.66 -1.05
CA PHE A 77 -18.74 14.43 -1.11
C PHE A 77 -19.48 15.75 -1.39
N GLY A 78 -20.00 15.98 -2.60
CA GLY A 78 -20.81 17.18 -2.90
C GLY A 78 -20.15 18.48 -2.44
N ASP A 79 -20.81 19.27 -1.60
CA ASP A 79 -20.27 20.54 -1.07
C ASP A 79 -19.41 20.37 0.21
N HIS A 80 -18.88 19.17 0.47
CA HIS A 80 -18.08 18.90 1.67
C HIS A 80 -16.73 19.64 1.63
N PRO A 81 -16.27 20.25 2.75
CA PRO A 81 -15.07 21.10 2.76
C PRO A 81 -13.75 20.34 2.60
N LEU A 82 -13.73 19.02 2.84
CA LEU A 82 -12.54 18.19 2.61
C LEU A 82 -12.48 17.69 1.17
N SER A 83 -11.31 17.83 0.55
CA SER A 83 -11.01 17.20 -0.72
C SER A 83 -10.92 15.66 -0.60
N LYS A 84 -10.99 14.95 -1.73
CA LYS A 84 -10.74 13.49 -1.75
C LYS A 84 -9.33 13.18 -1.21
N LYS A 85 -8.29 13.94 -1.62
CA LYS A 85 -6.91 13.80 -1.10
C LYS A 85 -6.84 13.94 0.43
N ASP A 86 -7.47 14.97 0.99
CA ASP A 86 -7.45 15.21 2.44
C ASP A 86 -8.10 14.06 3.21
N LEU A 87 -9.22 13.56 2.69
CA LEU A 87 -9.94 12.45 3.28
C LEU A 87 -9.10 11.16 3.26
N ILE A 88 -8.42 10.88 2.14
CA ILE A 88 -7.52 9.74 2.00
C ILE A 88 -6.35 9.85 2.99
N ALA A 89 -5.63 10.98 3.00
CA ALA A 89 -4.49 11.20 3.90
C ALA A 89 -4.87 10.99 5.36
N LYS A 90 -6.01 11.57 5.79
CA LYS A 90 -6.55 11.40 7.14
C LYS A 90 -6.90 9.94 7.45
N SER A 91 -7.52 9.26 6.49
CA SER A 91 -7.97 7.87 6.68
C SER A 91 -6.80 6.89 6.74
N VAL A 92 -5.80 7.09 5.88
CA VAL A 92 -4.55 6.33 5.86
C VAL A 92 -3.80 6.49 7.17
N ALA A 93 -3.60 7.73 7.62
CA ALA A 93 -2.92 8.00 8.88
C ALA A 93 -3.65 7.37 10.07
N ALA A 94 -4.97 7.56 10.17
CA ALA A 94 -5.77 6.95 11.23
C ALA A 94 -5.74 5.42 11.19
N GLY A 95 -5.77 4.83 9.99
CA GLY A 95 -5.69 3.40 9.77
C GLY A 95 -4.37 2.80 10.23
N ILE A 96 -3.24 3.39 9.84
CA ILE A 96 -1.91 2.99 10.28
C ILE A 96 -1.78 3.07 11.80
N PHE A 97 -2.21 4.18 12.41
CA PHE A 97 -2.13 4.35 13.86
C PHE A 97 -3.08 3.44 14.63
N SER A 98 -4.15 2.92 14.00
CA SER A 98 -4.99 1.88 14.63
C SER A 98 -4.23 0.57 14.86
N LEU A 99 -3.11 0.36 14.17
CA LEU A 99 -2.20 -0.78 14.36
C LEU A 99 -1.18 -0.56 15.47
N SER A 100 -1.13 0.62 16.10
CA SER A 100 -0.19 0.91 17.19
C SER A 100 -0.35 -0.04 18.39
N GLY A 101 -1.54 -0.59 18.62
CA GLY A 101 -1.77 -1.60 19.67
C GLY A 101 -1.30 -3.01 19.31
N ASN A 102 -0.81 -3.25 18.09
CA ASN A 102 -0.42 -4.60 17.67
C ASN A 102 0.96 -5.00 18.25
N PRO A 103 1.08 -6.17 18.88
CA PRO A 103 2.36 -6.61 19.48
C PRO A 103 3.42 -7.05 18.46
N GLN A 104 3.09 -7.09 17.16
CA GLN A 104 4.00 -7.44 16.06
C GLN A 104 4.19 -6.27 15.08
N ARG A 105 3.97 -5.04 15.55
CA ARG A 105 3.99 -3.83 14.72
C ARG A 105 5.38 -3.49 14.18
N GLU A 106 6.44 -3.98 14.80
CA GLU A 106 7.81 -3.93 14.30
C GLU A 106 8.03 -4.82 13.07
N PHE A 107 7.21 -5.86 12.86
CA PHE A 107 7.28 -6.77 11.71
C PHE A 107 6.24 -6.44 10.61
N ALA A 108 5.42 -5.41 10.82
CA ALA A 108 4.44 -4.94 9.85
C ALA A 108 5.00 -3.70 9.14
N TYR A 109 5.22 -3.79 7.83
CA TYR A 109 5.78 -2.72 7.03
C TYR A 109 4.74 -2.08 6.12
N VAL A 110 4.88 -0.78 5.92
CA VAL A 110 4.05 0.02 5.03
C VAL A 110 4.95 0.72 4.01
N LEU A 111 4.50 0.74 2.75
CA LEU A 111 5.01 1.58 1.68
C LEU A 111 3.83 2.39 1.15
N ILE A 112 3.95 3.71 1.10
CA ILE A 112 2.92 4.58 0.51
C ILE A 112 3.49 5.24 -0.73
N LEU A 113 2.87 4.95 -1.87
CA LEU A 113 3.19 5.53 -3.16
C LEU A 113 2.07 6.50 -3.55
N GLY A 114 2.44 7.70 -3.97
CA GLY A 114 1.53 8.68 -4.52
C GLY A 114 1.71 8.74 -6.02
N PHE A 115 0.62 8.75 -6.78
CA PHE A 115 0.70 8.76 -8.23
C PHE A 115 -0.19 9.82 -8.86
N ASP A 116 0.33 10.45 -9.90
CA ASP A 116 -0.43 11.17 -10.92
C ASP A 116 0.03 10.61 -12.28
N HIS A 117 0.49 11.42 -13.22
CA HIS A 117 1.25 10.96 -14.39
C HIS A 117 2.64 10.38 -14.04
N THR A 118 3.08 10.55 -12.79
CA THR A 118 4.34 10.02 -12.24
C THR A 118 4.08 9.41 -10.86
N VAL A 119 4.91 8.44 -10.45
CA VAL A 119 4.84 7.81 -9.13
C VAL A 119 5.96 8.34 -8.23
N ASP A 120 5.63 8.72 -6.99
CA ASP A 120 6.58 9.10 -5.94
C ASP A 120 6.33 8.33 -4.65
N THR A 121 7.36 8.19 -3.82
CA THR A 121 7.22 7.62 -2.48
C THR A 121 6.76 8.69 -1.48
N LEU A 122 5.53 8.57 -0.97
CA LEU A 122 4.98 9.44 0.07
C LEU A 122 5.43 9.01 1.47
N LEU A 123 5.57 7.71 1.69
CA LEU A 123 6.17 7.12 2.88
C LEU A 123 7.04 5.95 2.42
N PRO A 124 8.36 5.98 2.66
CA PRO A 124 9.24 4.87 2.30
C PRO A 124 8.84 3.58 3.02
N TYR A 125 9.42 2.46 2.60
CA TYR A 125 9.25 1.18 3.29
C TYR A 125 9.66 1.35 4.77
N THR A 126 8.69 1.34 5.67
CA THR A 126 8.87 1.67 7.09
C THR A 126 7.96 0.82 7.95
N SER A 127 8.44 0.35 9.09
CA SER A 127 7.63 -0.45 10.02
C SER A 127 6.57 0.41 10.72
N ILE A 128 5.47 -0.21 11.18
CA ILE A 128 4.45 0.49 11.98
C ILE A 128 5.07 1.07 13.27
N GLU A 129 5.99 0.35 13.91
CA GLU A 129 6.73 0.84 15.08
C GLU A 129 7.45 2.17 14.77
N GLU A 130 8.25 2.20 13.71
CA GLU A 130 9.01 3.39 13.31
C GLU A 130 8.09 4.55 12.95
N ILE A 131 6.97 4.30 12.25
CA ILE A 131 5.98 5.33 11.94
C ILE A 131 5.39 5.93 13.22
N VAL A 132 5.01 5.09 14.18
CA VAL A 132 4.46 5.56 15.46
C VAL A 132 5.49 6.37 16.24
N VAL A 133 6.75 5.94 16.27
CA VAL A 133 7.84 6.68 16.92
C VAL A 133 8.11 8.03 16.23
N GLN A 134 8.17 8.03 14.90
CA GLN A 134 8.50 9.22 14.10
C GLN A 134 7.42 10.30 14.19
N TYR A 135 6.16 9.93 13.99
CA TYR A 135 5.06 10.88 13.89
C TYR A 135 4.33 11.13 15.21
N LYS A 136 4.46 10.21 16.18
CA LYS A 136 3.84 10.22 17.53
C LYS A 136 2.31 10.15 17.55
N GLU A 137 1.66 10.88 16.66
CA GLU A 137 0.22 11.02 16.55
C GLU A 137 -0.23 10.92 15.08
N PRO A 138 -1.46 10.45 14.80
CA PRO A 138 -1.97 10.32 13.43
C PRO A 138 -1.93 11.62 12.64
N VAL A 139 -2.15 12.76 13.31
CA VAL A 139 -2.19 14.09 12.69
C VAL A 139 -0.83 14.45 12.05
N GLY A 140 0.28 14.02 12.64
CA GLY A 140 1.62 14.28 12.09
C GLY A 140 1.83 13.58 10.74
N LEU A 141 1.43 12.30 10.65
CA LEU A 141 1.48 11.53 9.40
C LEU A 141 0.48 12.08 8.37
N GLU A 142 -0.74 12.42 8.79
CA GLU A 142 -1.77 13.04 7.93
C GLU A 142 -1.21 14.30 7.25
N GLN A 143 -0.61 15.20 8.03
CA GLN A 143 -0.06 16.46 7.52
C GLN A 143 1.09 16.20 6.53
N SER A 144 1.99 15.27 6.85
CA SER A 144 3.09 14.89 5.97
C SER A 144 2.59 14.32 4.63
N LEU A 145 1.57 13.45 4.66
CA LEU A 145 0.96 12.91 3.46
C LEU A 145 0.30 14.02 2.63
N LYS A 146 -0.50 14.90 3.25
CA LYS A 146 -1.13 16.03 2.54
C LYS A 146 -0.11 16.91 1.84
N GLU A 147 0.96 17.28 2.52
CA GLU A 147 2.02 18.12 1.96
C GLU A 147 2.71 17.47 0.75
N LYS A 148 2.94 16.15 0.80
CA LYS A 148 3.55 15.42 -0.33
C LYS A 148 2.55 15.21 -1.47
N MET A 149 1.29 14.86 -1.17
CA MET A 149 0.23 14.70 -2.17
C MET A 149 -0.11 16.01 -2.89
N ALA A 150 -0.03 17.15 -2.20
CA ALA A 150 -0.30 18.48 -2.77
C ALA A 150 0.74 18.92 -3.82
N ARG A 151 1.94 18.32 -3.82
CA ARG A 151 2.98 18.58 -4.84
C ARG A 151 2.67 17.93 -6.18
N LYS A 152 1.65 17.06 -6.23
CA LYS A 152 1.16 16.36 -7.41
C LYS A 152 -0.20 16.88 -7.81
N ASN A 153 -0.38 17.07 -9.12
CA ASN A 153 -1.62 17.61 -9.68
C ASN A 153 -1.80 17.27 -11.18
N GLY A 154 -1.05 16.28 -11.68
CA GLY A 154 -1.08 15.90 -13.09
C GLY A 154 -2.29 15.03 -13.45
N THR A 155 -2.13 14.31 -14.56
CA THR A 155 -3.06 13.28 -15.04
C THR A 155 -2.95 12.01 -14.17
N THR A 156 -3.58 10.90 -14.55
CA THR A 156 -3.80 9.75 -13.66
C THR A 156 -3.25 8.45 -14.26
N ASP A 157 -2.02 8.07 -13.91
CA ASP A 157 -1.37 6.83 -14.35
C ASP A 157 -1.56 5.66 -13.37
N ILE A 158 -2.74 5.04 -13.41
CA ILE A 158 -3.02 3.84 -12.62
C ILE A 158 -2.14 2.66 -13.05
N ASN A 159 -1.85 2.53 -14.35
CA ASN A 159 -1.05 1.44 -14.89
C ASN A 159 0.37 1.46 -14.31
N GLY A 160 1.05 2.61 -14.38
CA GLY A 160 2.39 2.79 -13.83
C GLY A 160 2.46 2.52 -12.33
N ALA A 161 1.48 3.03 -11.56
CA ALA A 161 1.40 2.79 -10.12
C ALA A 161 1.22 1.29 -9.78
N LEU A 162 0.36 0.58 -10.51
CA LEU A 162 0.13 -0.85 -10.31
C LEU A 162 1.35 -1.69 -10.68
N GLN A 163 2.04 -1.36 -11.77
CA GLN A 163 3.23 -2.09 -12.19
C GLN A 163 4.37 -1.97 -11.18
N LEU A 164 4.57 -0.77 -10.63
CA LEU A 164 5.58 -0.53 -9.60
C LEU A 164 5.26 -1.32 -8.31
N ALA A 165 4.02 -1.22 -7.82
CA ALA A 165 3.59 -1.99 -6.65
C ALA A 165 3.68 -3.51 -6.88
N PHE A 166 3.35 -3.99 -8.09
CA PHE A 166 3.46 -5.39 -8.45
C PHE A 166 4.90 -5.87 -8.41
N LYS A 167 5.86 -5.15 -9.01
CA LYS A 167 7.28 -5.50 -8.98
C LYS A 167 7.79 -5.61 -7.54
N PHE A 168 7.52 -4.60 -6.72
CA PHE A 168 7.97 -4.62 -5.32
C PHE A 168 7.29 -5.72 -4.51
N THR A 169 6.00 -5.99 -4.75
CA THR A 169 5.28 -7.11 -4.13
C THR A 169 5.91 -8.44 -4.50
N GLN A 170 6.21 -8.67 -5.77
CA GLN A 170 6.81 -9.91 -6.26
C GLN A 170 8.19 -10.14 -5.63
N GLN A 171 8.99 -9.09 -5.51
CA GLN A 171 10.27 -9.16 -4.80
C GLN A 171 10.10 -9.48 -3.32
N PHE A 172 9.12 -8.85 -2.67
CA PHE A 172 8.83 -9.09 -1.26
C PHE A 172 8.44 -10.56 -0.99
N ILE A 173 7.45 -11.08 -1.72
CA ILE A 173 6.94 -12.44 -1.50
C ILE A 173 7.95 -13.53 -1.84
N ASN A 174 8.91 -13.25 -2.72
CA ASN A 174 9.97 -14.17 -3.12
C ASN A 174 11.24 -14.05 -2.25
N SER A 175 11.25 -13.17 -1.24
CA SER A 175 12.45 -12.88 -0.45
C SER A 175 13.63 -12.33 -1.28
N GLU A 176 13.35 -11.55 -2.33
CA GLU A 176 14.35 -11.05 -3.30
C GLU A 176 14.78 -9.59 -3.05
N ILE A 177 14.34 -8.99 -1.95
CA ILE A 177 14.73 -7.62 -1.58
C ILE A 177 16.10 -7.65 -0.91
N SER A 178 17.13 -7.32 -1.68
CA SER A 178 18.53 -7.42 -1.25
C SER A 178 18.87 -6.59 -0.01
N ALA A 179 18.24 -5.43 0.16
CA ALA A 179 18.44 -4.54 1.30
C ALA A 179 17.98 -5.13 2.65
N LEU A 180 17.04 -6.09 2.63
CA LEU A 180 16.51 -6.73 3.85
C LEU A 180 17.35 -7.93 4.30
N GLY A 181 18.32 -8.38 3.50
CA GLY A 181 19.09 -9.60 3.80
C GLY A 181 18.23 -10.85 3.72
N ILE A 182 18.40 -11.77 4.67
CA ILE A 182 17.61 -13.01 4.71
C ILE A 182 16.32 -12.75 5.50
N TYR A 183 15.18 -12.81 4.81
CA TYR A 183 13.88 -12.65 5.45
C TYR A 183 12.82 -13.61 4.89
N LYS A 184 11.73 -13.77 5.63
CA LYS A 184 10.59 -14.59 5.24
C LYS A 184 9.27 -13.81 5.37
N PRO A 185 8.49 -13.67 4.29
CA PRO A 185 7.13 -13.17 4.37
C PRO A 185 6.26 -14.04 5.27
N ARG A 186 5.48 -13.41 6.13
CA ARG A 186 4.46 -14.08 6.94
C ARG A 186 3.41 -14.68 6.03
N ILE A 187 3.00 -15.91 6.32
CA ILE A 187 1.89 -16.58 5.64
C ILE A 187 0.67 -16.60 6.55
N GLN A 188 -0.50 -16.30 5.99
CA GLN A 188 -1.79 -16.36 6.66
C GLN A 188 -2.60 -17.53 6.12
N SER A 189 -3.23 -18.26 7.05
CA SER A 189 -4.26 -19.24 6.73
C SER A 189 -5.62 -18.55 6.68
N VAL A 190 -6.33 -18.67 5.57
CA VAL A 190 -7.67 -18.11 5.36
C VAL A 190 -8.60 -19.25 5.00
N ILE A 191 -9.68 -19.43 5.76
CA ILE A 191 -10.72 -20.40 5.46
C ILE A 191 -11.83 -19.68 4.68
N ASP A 192 -12.19 -20.19 3.51
CA ASP A 192 -13.29 -19.65 2.70
C ASP A 192 -14.66 -20.20 3.12
N ASP A 193 -15.74 -19.67 2.53
CA ASP A 193 -17.12 -20.12 2.78
C ASP A 193 -17.37 -21.59 2.43
N ASN A 194 -16.48 -22.23 1.66
CA ASN A 194 -16.52 -23.65 1.33
C ASN A 194 -15.68 -24.50 2.28
N MET A 195 -15.18 -23.92 3.38
CA MET A 195 -14.30 -24.55 4.36
C MET A 195 -12.94 -24.98 3.78
N ILE A 196 -12.50 -24.37 2.68
CA ILE A 196 -11.19 -24.61 2.08
C ILE A 196 -10.16 -23.69 2.74
N ASN A 197 -9.06 -24.26 3.19
CA ASN A 197 -7.94 -23.49 3.75
C ASN A 197 -6.98 -23.02 2.65
N HIS A 198 -6.80 -21.72 2.56
CA HIS A 198 -5.90 -21.02 1.66
C HIS A 198 -4.68 -20.51 2.42
N GLN A 199 -3.48 -20.68 1.88
CA GLN A 199 -2.26 -20.08 2.39
C GLN A 199 -1.92 -18.88 1.52
N VAL A 200 -1.97 -17.68 2.10
CA VAL A 200 -1.72 -16.43 1.38
C VAL A 200 -0.61 -15.64 2.07
N PRO A 201 0.33 -15.03 1.32
CA PRO A 201 1.26 -14.07 1.91
C PRO A 201 0.50 -12.95 2.64
N ASN A 202 1.04 -12.50 3.77
CA ASN A 202 0.52 -11.34 4.50
C ASN A 202 0.95 -10.05 3.80
N VAL A 203 0.51 -9.90 2.56
CA VAL A 203 0.71 -8.73 1.73
C VAL A 203 -0.64 -8.16 1.33
N ARG A 204 -0.78 -6.84 1.38
CA ARG A 204 -1.96 -6.12 0.90
C ARG A 204 -1.53 -4.99 -0.01
N VAL A 205 -2.27 -4.80 -1.11
CA VAL A 205 -2.08 -3.66 -2.00
C VAL A 205 -3.41 -2.93 -2.12
N LEU A 206 -3.47 -1.69 -1.66
CA LEU A 206 -4.68 -0.88 -1.63
C LEU A 206 -4.57 0.33 -2.55
N LEU A 207 -5.47 0.43 -3.52
CA LEU A 207 -5.56 1.56 -4.46
C LEU A 207 -6.69 2.52 -4.06
N PHE A 208 -6.34 3.76 -3.72
CA PHE A 208 -7.26 4.85 -3.41
C PHE A 208 -7.34 5.80 -4.61
N SER A 209 -8.49 5.86 -5.29
CA SER A 209 -8.64 6.67 -6.52
C SER A 209 -10.13 6.94 -6.83
N ASP A 210 -10.40 7.94 -7.66
CA ASP A 210 -11.72 8.16 -8.30
C ASP A 210 -11.81 7.56 -9.73
N GLY A 211 -10.77 6.84 -10.14
CA GLY A 211 -10.81 5.76 -11.12
C GLY A 211 -10.73 6.13 -12.58
N VAL A 212 -10.49 7.39 -12.93
CA VAL A 212 -10.35 7.79 -14.32
C VAL A 212 -8.88 7.70 -14.72
N HIS A 213 -8.48 6.57 -15.32
CA HIS A 213 -7.16 6.50 -15.95
C HIS A 213 -7.12 7.44 -17.16
N PHE A 214 -6.16 8.34 -17.16
CA PHE A 214 -6.02 9.36 -18.19
C PHE A 214 -4.57 9.82 -18.21
N LEU A 215 -3.92 9.80 -19.37
CA LEU A 215 -2.53 10.26 -19.50
C LEU A 215 -2.36 11.58 -20.26
N GLY A 216 -3.47 12.20 -20.70
CA GLY A 216 -3.42 13.49 -21.39
C GLY A 216 -3.32 13.41 -22.91
N GLU A 217 -3.10 12.22 -23.47
CA GLU A 217 -3.06 11.98 -24.92
C GLU A 217 -4.32 11.21 -25.39
N GLU A 218 -4.84 11.53 -26.59
CA GLU A 218 -6.14 11.04 -27.09
C GLU A 218 -6.26 9.51 -27.18
N ASN A 219 -5.15 8.76 -27.13
CA ASN A 219 -5.13 7.30 -27.27
C ASN A 219 -4.62 6.53 -26.05
N ASP A 220 -4.23 7.20 -24.96
CA ASP A 220 -3.62 6.54 -23.78
C ASP A 220 -4.50 6.61 -22.53
N ASN A 221 -5.79 6.28 -22.73
CA ASN A 221 -6.78 6.14 -21.67
C ASN A 221 -7.11 4.66 -21.40
N SER A 222 -6.29 3.75 -21.93
CA SER A 222 -6.53 2.32 -21.81
C SER A 222 -6.03 1.80 -20.47
N LEU A 223 -6.95 1.59 -19.55
CA LEU A 223 -6.65 0.87 -18.31
C LEU A 223 -6.34 -0.59 -18.64
N GLN A 224 -5.13 -1.03 -18.32
CA GLN A 224 -4.69 -2.40 -18.58
C GLN A 224 -5.26 -3.36 -17.53
N GLN A 225 -5.23 -4.66 -17.83
CA GLN A 225 -5.50 -5.67 -16.81
C GLN A 225 -4.51 -5.51 -15.65
N SER A 226 -5.00 -5.63 -14.42
CA SER A 226 -4.15 -5.56 -13.23
C SER A 226 -3.01 -6.59 -13.31
N PRO A 227 -1.73 -6.19 -13.12
CA PRO A 227 -0.60 -7.12 -13.13
C PRO A 227 -0.68 -8.13 -11.97
N PHE A 228 -1.39 -7.80 -10.89
CA PHE A 228 -1.65 -8.71 -9.78
C PHE A 228 -2.44 -9.96 -10.17
N LYS A 229 -3.15 -9.95 -11.31
CA LYS A 229 -3.83 -11.14 -11.85
C LYS A 229 -2.85 -12.27 -12.22
N SER A 230 -1.58 -11.94 -12.41
CA SER A 230 -0.50 -12.88 -12.73
C SER A 230 0.49 -13.12 -11.59
N LEU A 231 0.26 -12.56 -10.40
CA LEU A 231 1.16 -12.70 -9.26
C LEU A 231 1.22 -14.18 -8.82
N GLN A 232 2.43 -14.72 -8.66
CA GLN A 232 2.64 -16.12 -8.32
C GLN A 232 3.44 -16.30 -7.03
N TYR A 233 2.97 -17.21 -6.19
CA TYR A 233 3.64 -17.63 -4.96
C TYR A 233 3.49 -19.15 -4.84
N ASN A 234 4.60 -19.87 -4.67
CA ASN A 234 4.64 -21.34 -4.64
C ASN A 234 3.88 -22.00 -5.82
N HIS A 235 4.10 -21.50 -7.04
CA HIS A 235 3.47 -21.96 -8.28
C HIS A 235 1.93 -21.81 -8.33
N LYS A 236 1.34 -21.04 -7.41
CA LYS A 236 -0.09 -20.70 -7.43
C LYS A 236 -0.25 -19.24 -7.78
N VAL A 237 -1.20 -18.97 -8.67
CA VAL A 237 -1.64 -17.60 -8.96
C VAL A 237 -2.50 -17.11 -7.80
N PHE A 238 -2.24 -15.90 -7.36
CA PHE A 238 -3.02 -15.24 -6.32
C PHE A 238 -3.13 -13.75 -6.65
N ASP A 239 -4.23 -13.12 -6.24
CA ASP A 239 -4.50 -11.72 -6.53
C ASP A 239 -4.74 -10.97 -5.23
N LEU A 240 -4.06 -9.83 -5.06
CA LEU A 240 -4.00 -9.08 -3.81
C LEU A 240 -4.52 -7.66 -3.91
N LEU A 241 -4.90 -7.21 -5.12
CA LEU A 241 -5.28 -5.82 -5.33
C LEU A 241 -6.66 -5.55 -4.73
N MET A 242 -6.71 -4.60 -3.81
CA MET A 242 -7.91 -4.03 -3.23
C MET A 242 -8.04 -2.58 -3.70
N SER A 243 -9.27 -2.04 -3.76
CA SER A 243 -9.45 -0.62 -4.10
C SER A 243 -10.52 0.06 -3.25
N ALA A 244 -10.21 1.30 -2.85
CA ALA A 244 -11.12 2.26 -2.24
C ALA A 244 -11.45 3.34 -3.28
N TYR A 245 -12.70 3.33 -3.74
CA TYR A 245 -13.21 4.22 -4.77
C TYR A 245 -13.95 5.41 -4.17
N TYR A 246 -13.62 6.61 -4.62
CA TYR A 246 -14.27 7.86 -4.20
C TYR A 246 -15.06 8.46 -5.36
N GLY A 247 -16.38 8.36 -5.30
CA GLY A 247 -17.26 8.79 -6.38
C GLY A 247 -18.57 8.03 -6.37
N LYS A 248 -19.36 8.17 -7.44
CA LYS A 248 -20.65 7.48 -7.57
C LYS A 248 -20.54 6.20 -8.39
N ASN A 249 -21.42 5.24 -8.12
CA ASN A 249 -21.41 3.94 -8.80
C ASN A 249 -21.78 3.97 -10.29
N ASN A 250 -22.27 5.10 -10.79
CA ASN A 250 -22.64 5.31 -12.19
C ASN A 250 -21.56 6.04 -12.99
N GLU A 251 -20.42 6.37 -12.38
CA GLU A 251 -19.30 7.03 -13.04
C GLU A 251 -18.40 6.02 -13.75
N PRO A 252 -17.77 6.37 -14.89
CA PRO A 252 -16.90 5.46 -15.63
C PRO A 252 -15.76 4.86 -14.78
N GLY A 253 -15.16 5.69 -13.91
CA GLY A 253 -14.06 5.27 -13.04
C GLY A 253 -14.43 4.17 -12.05
N TYR A 254 -15.70 4.09 -11.63
CA TYR A 254 -16.21 3.03 -10.75
C TYR A 254 -16.03 1.66 -11.40
N HIS A 255 -16.48 1.51 -12.65
CA HIS A 255 -16.43 0.23 -13.36
C HIS A 255 -15.00 -0.15 -13.73
N GLN A 256 -14.20 0.83 -14.13
CA GLN A 256 -12.77 0.64 -14.44
C GLN A 256 -12.02 0.10 -13.22
N LEU A 257 -12.06 0.77 -12.07
CA LEU A 257 -11.36 0.30 -10.87
C LEU A 257 -11.91 -1.01 -10.33
N LYS A 258 -13.24 -1.20 -10.36
CA LYS A 258 -13.85 -2.46 -9.91
C LYS A 258 -13.42 -3.66 -10.76
N SER A 259 -13.09 -3.45 -12.04
CA SER A 259 -12.59 -4.52 -12.91
C SER A 259 -11.17 -4.99 -12.57
N LEU A 260 -10.37 -4.13 -11.93
CA LEU A 260 -8.98 -4.43 -11.60
C LEU A 260 -8.83 -5.30 -10.36
N VAL A 261 -9.69 -5.08 -9.37
CA VAL A 261 -9.53 -5.68 -8.05
C VAL A 261 -9.68 -7.19 -8.06
N SER A 262 -9.08 -7.79 -7.06
CA SER A 262 -9.20 -9.20 -6.73
C SER A 262 -10.58 -9.57 -6.17
N LYS A 263 -10.82 -10.89 -6.09
CA LYS A 263 -11.91 -11.46 -5.30
C LYS A 263 -11.45 -11.71 -3.88
N CYS A 264 -12.37 -11.62 -2.92
CA CYS A 264 -12.08 -11.91 -1.54
C CYS A 264 -11.67 -13.39 -1.39
N PRO A 265 -10.56 -13.70 -0.70
CA PRO A 265 -10.16 -15.08 -0.45
C PRO A 265 -11.09 -15.81 0.54
N ARG A 266 -11.92 -15.07 1.28
CA ARG A 266 -12.93 -15.63 2.20
C ARG A 266 -14.31 -15.77 1.54
N HIS A 267 -14.75 -14.73 0.82
CA HIS A 267 -16.03 -14.65 0.12
C HIS A 267 -15.78 -14.58 -1.41
N PRO A 268 -15.55 -15.70 -2.13
CA PRO A 268 -15.02 -15.68 -3.50
C PRO A 268 -15.89 -14.94 -4.54
N THR A 269 -17.16 -14.71 -4.25
CA THR A 269 -18.07 -13.93 -5.08
C THR A 269 -17.83 -12.42 -4.96
N GLU A 270 -17.34 -11.97 -3.81
CA GLU A 270 -17.22 -10.56 -3.46
C GLU A 270 -15.93 -9.94 -3.99
N PRO A 271 -16.00 -8.78 -4.67
CA PRO A 271 -14.80 -8.03 -5.05
C PRO A 271 -14.17 -7.39 -3.81
N GLN A 272 -12.83 -7.28 -3.78
CA GLN A 272 -12.11 -6.48 -2.79
C GLN A 272 -12.18 -4.97 -3.16
N PHE A 273 -13.41 -4.47 -3.34
CA PHE A 273 -13.71 -3.13 -3.82
C PHE A 273 -14.64 -2.40 -2.85
N PHE A 274 -14.24 -1.21 -2.42
CA PHE A 274 -14.92 -0.43 -1.40
C PHE A 274 -15.39 0.90 -2.00
N LEU A 275 -16.69 1.15 -1.98
CA LEU A 275 -17.32 2.36 -2.51
C LEU A 275 -17.51 3.41 -1.40
N PHE A 276 -16.93 4.59 -1.58
CA PHE A 276 -17.08 5.76 -0.72
C PHE A 276 -17.82 6.88 -1.46
N ASP A 277 -19.14 6.76 -1.53
CA ASP A 277 -20.07 7.70 -2.16
C ASP A 277 -20.78 8.62 -1.14
N ALA A 278 -20.57 8.39 0.16
CA ALA A 278 -21.22 9.13 1.23
C ALA A 278 -20.34 9.23 2.49
N PRO A 279 -20.45 10.33 3.28
CA PRO A 279 -19.70 10.52 4.52
C PRO A 279 -19.87 9.39 5.54
N THR A 280 -21.05 8.77 5.60
CA THR A 280 -21.35 7.66 6.53
C THR A 280 -20.49 6.43 6.27
N LYS A 281 -19.98 6.25 5.04
CA LYS A 281 -19.11 5.12 4.67
C LYS A 281 -17.65 5.34 5.05
N VAL A 282 -17.22 6.58 5.35
CA VAL A 282 -15.83 6.91 5.72
C VAL A 282 -15.34 6.11 6.92
N ALA A 283 -16.23 5.80 7.87
CA ALA A 283 -15.87 4.98 9.02
C ALA A 283 -15.30 3.61 8.62
N ASN A 284 -15.73 3.06 7.47
CA ASN A 284 -15.26 1.78 6.95
C ASN A 284 -13.81 1.84 6.47
N LEU A 285 -13.28 3.02 6.12
CA LEU A 285 -11.86 3.17 5.72
C LEU A 285 -10.92 2.71 6.83
N LYS A 286 -11.25 2.99 8.09
CA LYS A 286 -10.43 2.53 9.24
C LYS A 286 -10.33 1.00 9.29
N GLY A 287 -11.37 0.29 8.85
CA GLY A 287 -11.41 -1.16 8.81
C GLY A 287 -10.48 -1.79 7.77
N LEU A 288 -10.15 -1.07 6.69
CA LEU A 288 -9.26 -1.55 5.63
C LEU A 288 -7.82 -1.80 6.11
N PHE A 289 -7.42 -1.16 7.21
CA PHE A 289 -6.05 -1.20 7.72
C PHE A 289 -5.81 -2.30 8.76
N ARG A 290 -6.78 -3.18 9.04
CA ARG A 290 -6.61 -4.31 10.00
C ARG A 290 -5.72 -5.42 9.42
N MET A 291 -4.48 -5.09 9.07
CA MET A 291 -3.54 -5.99 8.40
C MET A 291 -2.82 -6.96 9.34
N ALA A 292 -3.04 -6.84 10.64
CA ALA A 292 -2.20 -7.48 11.64
C ALA A 292 -2.92 -8.47 12.56
N SER A 293 -4.18 -8.85 12.29
CA SER A 293 -4.88 -9.83 13.15
C SER A 293 -5.86 -10.82 12.47
N GLY A 294 -5.83 -10.98 11.14
CA GLY A 294 -6.53 -12.11 10.49
C GLY A 294 -7.22 -11.78 9.17
N ALA A 295 -8.24 -12.57 8.83
CA ALA A 295 -8.99 -12.48 7.57
C ALA A 295 -10.00 -11.30 7.50
N SER A 296 -9.96 -10.37 8.47
CA SER A 296 -10.87 -9.22 8.49
C SER A 296 -10.47 -8.18 7.44
N GLY A 297 -11.44 -7.60 6.75
CA GLY A 297 -11.22 -6.46 5.85
C GLY A 297 -10.81 -6.77 4.42
N PHE A 298 -10.82 -8.04 3.98
CA PHE A 298 -10.60 -8.38 2.56
C PHE A 298 -11.68 -7.80 1.63
N CYS A 299 -12.93 -7.76 2.07
CA CYS A 299 -14.03 -7.20 1.29
C CYS A 299 -15.04 -6.50 2.21
N PRO A 300 -16.04 -5.80 1.65
CA PRO A 300 -17.09 -5.16 2.44
C PRO A 300 -17.80 -6.11 3.41
N VAL A 301 -18.08 -7.36 2.98
CA VAL A 301 -18.73 -8.37 3.83
C VAL A 301 -17.84 -8.74 5.02
N CYS A 302 -16.54 -8.97 4.80
CA CYS A 302 -15.59 -9.21 5.90
C CYS A 302 -15.55 -8.05 6.92
N LEU A 303 -15.74 -6.80 6.48
CA LEU A 303 -15.77 -5.65 7.39
C LEU A 303 -17.05 -5.63 8.23
N ASP A 304 -18.20 -5.88 7.61
CA ASP A 304 -19.50 -5.87 8.29
C ASP A 304 -19.60 -6.99 9.35
N GLU A 305 -19.11 -8.18 9.03
CA GLU A 305 -19.00 -9.30 9.97
C GLU A 305 -18.09 -8.94 11.16
N ALA A 306 -16.92 -8.35 10.90
CA ALA A 306 -15.99 -7.96 11.95
C ALA A 306 -16.56 -6.88 12.88
N ASN A 307 -17.36 -5.96 12.33
CA ASN A 307 -18.03 -4.91 13.11
C ASN A 307 -19.18 -5.45 13.95
N SER A 308 -19.87 -6.50 13.46
CA SER A 308 -20.98 -7.13 14.18
C SER A 308 -20.47 -7.87 15.41
N LEU A 309 -19.36 -8.61 15.28
CA LEU A 309 -18.72 -9.32 16.39
C LEU A 309 -18.24 -8.39 17.52
N THR A 310 -17.85 -7.15 17.20
CA THR A 310 -17.43 -6.16 18.20
C THR A 310 -18.58 -5.48 18.95
N LYS A 311 -19.84 -5.66 18.51
CA LYS A 311 -21.02 -5.07 19.17
C LYS A 311 -21.70 -6.03 20.15
N GLU A 312 -21.41 -7.33 20.06
CA GLU A 312 -22.01 -8.38 20.89
C GLU A 312 -21.11 -8.82 22.06
N GLY A 313 -19.92 -8.23 22.22
CA GLY A 313 -18.99 -8.44 23.34
C GLY A 313 -18.76 -7.17 24.14
#